data_AF-A0A5J4RF61-F1
#
_entry.id   AF-A0A5J4RF61-F1
#
_cell.length_a   1.000
_cell.length_b   1.000
_cell.length_c   1.000
_cell.angle_alpha   90.00
_cell.angle_beta   90.00
_cell.angle_gamma   90.00
#
_symmetry.space_group_name_H-M   'P 1'
#
loop_
_entity.id
_entity.type
_entity.pdbx_description
1 polymer ?
#
loop_
_entity_poly.entity_id
_entity_poly.type
_entity_poly.pdbx_seq_one_letter_code
_entity_poly.pdbx_strand_id
1 'polypeptide(L)'
;MSFNELNSVEYFIIQQLSGVSLNAGDVVSEPQATYGLQWHYLPASSLLREQTEVLVESELKKALIRINPFIAQQPDRADEVIYKLRTILLSVNSMGLVRANEEFSKWMKGEMTM
;
A
#
# COMPACT_ATOMS: atom_id res chain seq x y z
N MET A 1 -11.44 21.84 2.86
CA MET A 1 -12.38 20.71 2.99
C MET A 1 -13.35 21.03 4.10
N SER A 2 -14.66 20.88 3.89
CA SER A 2 -15.68 21.03 4.94
C SER A 2 -15.75 19.77 5.81
N PHE A 3 -16.11 19.94 7.08
CA PHE A 3 -16.30 18.83 8.03
C PHE A 3 -17.40 17.87 7.55
N ASN A 4 -17.14 16.56 7.69
CA ASN A 4 -18.15 15.50 7.63
C ASN A 4 -17.69 14.34 8.54
N GLU A 5 -18.60 13.44 8.91
CA GLU A 5 -18.31 12.32 9.82
C GLU A 5 -17.24 11.36 9.26
N LEU A 6 -17.20 11.19 7.94
CA LEU A 6 -16.29 10.27 7.26
C LEU A 6 -14.82 10.74 7.34
N ASN A 7 -14.59 12.04 7.20
CA ASN A 7 -13.29 12.69 7.37
C ASN A 7 -12.82 12.58 8.83
N SER A 8 -13.74 12.64 9.80
CA SER A 8 -13.41 12.50 11.22
C SER A 8 -12.96 11.09 11.58
N VAL A 9 -13.63 10.05 11.06
CA VAL A 9 -13.23 8.65 11.27
C VAL A 9 -11.89 8.36 10.62
N GLU A 10 -11.67 8.82 9.38
CA GLU A 10 -10.39 8.65 8.68
C GLU A 10 -9.24 9.29 9.48
N TYR A 11 -9.42 10.53 9.95
CA TYR A 11 -8.38 11.25 10.67
C TYR A 11 -8.09 10.62 12.04
N PHE A 12 -9.13 10.11 12.71
CA PHE A 12 -8.98 9.34 13.95
C PHE A 12 -8.13 8.08 13.73
N ILE A 13 -8.40 7.30 12.66
CA ILE A 13 -7.63 6.10 12.33
C ILE A 13 -6.18 6.44 12.00
N ILE A 14 -5.94 7.50 11.21
CA ILE A 14 -4.59 7.97 10.87
C ILE A 14 -3.82 8.35 12.14
N GLN A 15 -4.43 9.14 13.03
CA GLN A 15 -3.81 9.53 14.29
C GLN A 15 -3.50 8.31 15.17
N GLN A 16 -4.41 7.33 15.23
CA GLN A 16 -4.21 6.14 16.06
C GLN A 16 -3.10 5.23 15.54
N LEU A 17 -2.99 5.07 14.21
CA LEU A 17 -2.01 4.16 13.60
C LEU A 17 -0.64 4.80 13.36
N SER A 18 -0.59 6.12 13.11
CA SER A 18 0.63 6.83 12.71
C SER A 18 1.06 7.96 13.65
N GLY A 19 0.21 8.37 14.58
CA GLY A 19 0.43 9.54 15.43
C GLY A 19 0.25 10.88 14.73
N VAL A 20 -0.01 10.91 13.42
CA VAL A 20 -0.23 12.16 12.66
C VAL A 20 -1.66 12.65 12.90
N SER A 21 -1.81 13.83 13.51
CA SER A 21 -3.11 14.48 13.63
C SER A 21 -3.36 15.43 12.45
N LEU A 22 -4.36 15.11 11.64
CA LEU A 22 -4.82 15.94 10.54
C LEU A 22 -5.87 17.00 11.00
N ASN A 23 -6.30 16.92 12.26
CA ASN A 23 -7.23 17.84 12.94
C ASN A 23 -6.49 18.77 13.92
N ALA A 24 -5.34 19.33 13.55
CA ALA A 24 -4.48 20.11 14.46
C ALA A 24 -5.11 21.40 15.07
N GLY A 25 -6.41 21.66 14.84
CA GLY A 25 -7.20 22.66 15.55
C GLY A 25 -8.01 22.03 16.68
N ASP A 26 -7.52 22.23 17.91
CA ASP A 26 -8.19 22.01 19.20
C ASP A 26 -8.80 20.62 19.44
N VAL A 27 -8.03 19.70 20.06
CA VAL A 27 -8.59 18.44 20.57
C VAL A 27 -7.93 17.99 21.87
N VAL A 28 -8.76 17.74 22.88
CA VAL A 28 -8.43 17.01 24.11
C VAL A 28 -7.99 15.60 23.72
N SER A 29 -6.77 15.20 24.10
CA SER A 29 -6.24 13.86 23.79
C SER A 29 -6.52 12.87 24.92
N GLU A 30 -7.16 11.76 24.59
CA GLU A 30 -7.15 10.55 25.42
C GLU A 30 -5.75 9.89 25.37
N PRO A 31 -5.36 9.12 26.40
CA PRO A 31 -4.09 8.40 26.39
C PRO A 31 -4.00 7.48 25.18
N GLN A 32 -2.97 7.69 24.36
CA GLN A 32 -2.77 6.94 23.12
C GLN A 32 -2.50 5.47 23.46
N ALA A 33 -3.46 4.59 23.18
CA ALA A 33 -3.23 3.16 23.24
C ALA A 33 -2.18 2.80 22.18
N THR A 34 -1.01 2.34 22.59
CA THR A 34 0.06 1.93 21.69
C THR A 34 -0.33 0.61 21.02
N TYR A 35 -1.03 0.69 19.90
CA TYR A 35 -1.19 -0.46 19.00
C TYR A 35 0.17 -0.73 18.34
N GLY A 36 0.53 -2.01 18.20
CA GLY A 36 1.87 -2.50 17.83
C GLY A 36 2.65 -1.71 16.78
N LEU A 37 2.76 -2.23 15.55
CA LEU A 37 3.58 -1.62 14.48
C LEU A 37 3.14 -0.17 14.20
N GLN A 38 4.09 0.76 14.20
CA GLN A 38 3.85 2.18 13.87
C GLN A 38 3.71 2.35 12.36
N TRP A 39 2.52 2.73 11.88
CA TRP A 39 2.28 2.96 10.46
C TRP A 39 2.82 4.32 10.05
N HIS A 40 3.43 4.39 8.86
CA HIS A 40 3.83 5.67 8.28
C HIS A 40 2.71 6.21 7.39
N TYR A 41 2.12 7.33 7.78
CA TYR A 41 1.11 8.01 6.96
C TYR A 41 1.75 8.78 5.81
N LEU A 42 1.20 8.61 4.61
CA LEU A 42 1.54 9.39 3.41
C LEU A 42 0.26 9.96 2.81
N PRO A 43 0.19 11.28 2.54
CA PRO A 43 -0.98 11.87 1.91
C PRO A 43 -1.06 11.44 0.45
N ALA A 44 -2.28 11.40 -0.10
CA ALA A 44 -2.52 10.98 -1.48
C ALA A 44 -1.72 11.80 -2.51
N SER A 45 -1.49 13.09 -2.24
CA SER A 45 -0.69 13.99 -3.10
C SER A 45 0.81 13.64 -3.13
N SER A 46 1.30 12.87 -2.17
CA SER A 46 2.69 12.39 -2.13
C SER A 46 2.86 11.03 -2.80
N LEU A 47 1.77 10.37 -3.21
CA LEU A 47 1.86 9.15 -3.98
C LEU A 47 2.29 9.49 -5.41
N LEU A 48 3.47 9.04 -5.80
CA LEU A 48 4.01 9.18 -7.16
C LEU A 48 3.35 8.17 -8.11
N ARG A 49 2.03 8.27 -8.27
CA ARG A 49 1.25 7.47 -9.23
C ARG A 49 0.13 8.28 -9.88
N GLU A 50 -0.23 7.91 -11.10
CA GLU A 50 -1.45 8.40 -11.73
C GLU A 50 -2.70 7.70 -11.18
N GLN A 51 -3.87 8.32 -11.38
CA GLN A 51 -5.15 7.73 -10.94
C GLN A 51 -5.47 6.43 -11.67
N THR A 52 -4.96 6.27 -12.89
CA THR A 52 -5.09 5.08 -13.75
C THR A 52 -4.16 3.95 -13.32
N GLU A 53 -3.11 4.24 -12.53
CA GLU A 53 -2.16 3.25 -12.07
C GLU A 53 -2.70 2.49 -10.85
N VAL A 54 -2.73 1.16 -10.97
CA VAL A 54 -3.25 0.26 -9.94
C VAL A 54 -2.24 0.06 -8.79
N LEU A 55 -0.94 0.25 -9.07
CA LEU A 55 0.15 0.03 -8.12
C LEU A 55 0.98 1.31 -7.97
N VAL A 56 1.50 1.56 -6.77
CA VAL A 56 2.56 2.57 -6.55
C VAL A 56 3.91 1.90 -6.81
N GLU A 57 4.28 1.76 -8.07
CA GLU A 57 5.36 0.85 -8.49
C GLU A 57 6.73 1.23 -7.94
N SER A 58 6.99 2.52 -7.80
CA SER A 58 8.23 3.05 -7.19
C SER A 58 8.39 2.57 -5.74
N GLU A 59 7.33 2.63 -4.95
CA GLU A 59 7.32 2.16 -3.56
C GLU A 59 7.32 0.63 -3.48
N LEU A 60 6.61 -0.05 -4.39
CA LEU A 60 6.62 -1.50 -4.48
C LEU A 60 8.02 -2.03 -4.81
N LYS A 61 8.74 -1.41 -5.75
CA LYS A 61 10.13 -1.76 -6.09
C LYS A 61 11.06 -1.60 -4.89
N LYS A 62 10.98 -0.46 -4.19
CA LYS A 62 11.74 -0.22 -2.95
C LYS A 62 11.45 -1.28 -1.90
N ALA A 63 10.18 -1.65 -1.71
CA ALA A 63 9.78 -2.68 -0.77
C ALA A 63 10.34 -4.05 -1.14
N LEU A 64 10.24 -4.45 -2.42
CA LEU A 64 10.78 -5.72 -2.93
C LEU A 64 12.30 -5.83 -2.73
N ILE A 65 13.04 -4.77 -3.05
CA ILE A 65 14.50 -4.70 -2.81
C ILE A 65 14.81 -4.83 -1.32
N ARG A 66 14.05 -4.15 -0.46
CA ARG A 66 14.26 -4.16 0.99
C ARG A 66 14.02 -5.53 1.62
N ILE A 67 12.99 -6.26 1.18
CA ILE A 67 12.56 -7.51 1.82
C ILE A 67 13.18 -8.77 1.21
N ASN A 68 13.75 -8.69 0.00
CA ASN A 68 14.30 -9.85 -0.72
C ASN A 68 15.79 -9.66 -1.06
N PRO A 69 16.70 -10.40 -0.39
CA PRO A 69 18.15 -10.29 -0.62
C PRO A 69 18.60 -10.62 -2.05
N PHE A 70 17.88 -11.47 -2.79
CA PHE A 70 18.21 -11.80 -4.18
C PHE A 70 17.86 -10.66 -5.13
N ILE A 71 16.74 -9.97 -4.87
CA ILE A 71 16.36 -8.76 -5.62
C ILE A 71 17.32 -7.61 -5.26
N ALA A 72 17.79 -7.53 -4.01
CA ALA A 72 18.78 -6.53 -3.61
C ALA A 72 20.11 -6.65 -4.38
N GLN A 73 20.52 -7.88 -4.73
CA GLN A 73 21.73 -8.12 -5.54
C GLN A 73 21.56 -7.69 -7.01
N GLN A 74 20.35 -7.79 -7.55
CA GLN A 74 20.03 -7.39 -8.91
C GLN A 74 18.66 -6.69 -8.95
N PRO A 75 18.61 -5.36 -8.70
CA PRO A 75 17.36 -4.60 -8.54
C PRO A 75 16.40 -4.67 -9.73
N ASP A 76 16.90 -4.92 -10.94
CA ASP A 76 16.08 -5.06 -12.16
C ASP A 76 15.10 -6.25 -12.08
N ARG A 77 15.39 -7.25 -11.25
CA ARG A 77 14.46 -8.37 -10.99
C ARG A 77 13.14 -7.90 -10.36
N ALA A 78 13.14 -6.77 -9.67
CA ALA A 78 11.91 -6.18 -9.14
C ALA A 78 10.96 -5.76 -10.27
N ASP A 79 11.50 -5.26 -11.40
CA ASP A 79 10.70 -4.84 -12.54
C ASP A 79 10.01 -6.04 -13.20
N GLU A 80 10.68 -7.19 -13.26
CA GLU A 80 10.11 -8.44 -13.76
C GLU A 80 8.94 -8.92 -12.89
N VAL A 81 9.10 -8.88 -11.56
CA VAL A 81 8.04 -9.23 -10.61
C VAL A 81 6.85 -8.28 -10.76
N ILE A 82 7.11 -6.96 -10.79
CA ILE A 82 6.05 -5.95 -10.96
C ILE A 82 5.32 -6.15 -12.28
N TYR A 83 6.03 -6.45 -13.37
CA TYR A 83 5.41 -6.76 -14.66
C TYR A 83 4.46 -7.96 -14.59
N LYS A 84 4.86 -9.05 -13.91
CA LYS A 84 3.99 -10.23 -13.71
C LYS A 84 2.75 -9.89 -12.89
N LEU A 85 2.91 -9.17 -11.77
CA LEU A 85 1.80 -8.72 -10.94
C LEU A 85 0.82 -7.83 -11.72
N ARG A 86 1.34 -6.87 -12.49
CA ARG A 86 0.52 -5.99 -13.34
C ARG A 86 -0.23 -6.79 -14.40
N THR A 87 0.42 -7.77 -15.02
CA THR A 87 -0.21 -8.63 -16.03
C THR A 87 -1.44 -9.37 -15.45
N ILE A 88 -1.34 -9.88 -14.22
CA ILE A 88 -2.47 -10.53 -13.54
C ILE A 88 -3.62 -9.53 -13.34
N LEU A 89 -3.33 -8.32 -12.85
CA LEU A 89 -4.34 -7.30 -12.60
C LEU A 89 -5.04 -6.83 -13.90
N LEU A 90 -4.29 -6.67 -14.99
CA LEU A 90 -4.85 -6.27 -16.28
C LEU A 90 -5.70 -7.37 -16.93
N SER A 91 -5.42 -8.63 -16.60
CA SER A 91 -6.14 -9.78 -17.16
C SER A 91 -7.51 -10.04 -16.52
N VAL A 92 -7.91 -9.28 -15.49
CA VAL A 92 -9.21 -9.42 -14.78
C VAL A 92 -10.39 -9.45 -15.75
N ASN A 93 -10.36 -8.66 -16.82
CA ASN A 93 -11.44 -8.60 -17.81
C ASN A 93 -11.66 -9.92 -18.56
N SER A 94 -10.62 -10.74 -18.74
CA SER A 94 -10.71 -12.02 -19.46
C SER A 94 -10.79 -13.23 -18.53
N MET A 95 -10.05 -13.23 -17.40
CA MET A 95 -10.03 -14.36 -16.47
C MET A 95 -11.07 -14.28 -15.34
N GLY A 96 -11.67 -13.11 -15.15
CA GLY A 96 -12.60 -12.82 -14.04
C GLY A 96 -11.88 -12.44 -12.74
N LEU A 97 -12.57 -11.67 -11.90
CA LEU A 97 -12.02 -11.10 -10.66
C LEU A 97 -11.51 -12.16 -9.68
N VAL A 98 -12.27 -13.23 -9.46
CA VAL A 98 -11.93 -14.29 -8.49
C VAL A 98 -10.60 -14.94 -8.87
N ARG A 99 -10.48 -15.37 -10.12
CA ARG A 99 -9.28 -16.07 -10.60
C ARG A 99 -8.06 -15.16 -10.63
N ALA A 100 -8.21 -13.90 -11.01
CA ALA A 100 -7.13 -12.92 -10.94
C ALA A 100 -6.63 -12.72 -9.50
N ASN A 101 -7.54 -12.62 -8.53
CA ASN A 101 -7.18 -12.49 -7.12
C ASN A 101 -6.49 -13.75 -6.58
N GLU A 102 -6.92 -14.94 -7.00
CA GLU A 102 -6.25 -16.20 -6.64
C GLU A 102 -4.81 -16.22 -7.17
N GLU A 103 -4.60 -15.92 -8.45
CA GLU A 103 -3.25 -15.85 -9.03
C GLU A 103 -2.38 -14.80 -8.35
N PHE A 104 -2.90 -13.59 -8.12
CA PHE A 104 -2.17 -12.54 -7.42
C PHE A 104 -1.80 -12.98 -5.99
N SER A 105 -2.71 -13.67 -5.30
CA SER A 105 -2.49 -14.14 -3.93
C SER A 105 -1.36 -15.18 -3.83
N LYS A 106 -1.14 -16.02 -4.86
CA LYS A 106 -0.02 -16.96 -4.90
C LYS A 106 1.32 -16.24 -4.82
N TRP A 107 1.46 -15.11 -5.51
CA TRP A 107 2.66 -14.28 -5.44
C TRP A 107 2.84 -13.65 -4.05
N MET A 108 1.76 -13.11 -3.47
CA MET A 108 1.82 -12.49 -2.14
C MET A 108 2.17 -13.50 -1.03
N LYS A 109 1.78 -14.76 -1.18
CA LYS A 109 2.06 -15.85 -0.24
C LYS A 109 3.42 -16.52 -0.47
N GLY A 110 4.17 -16.13 -1.50
CA GLY A 110 5.45 -16.75 -1.85
C GLY A 110 5.31 -18.17 -2.41
N GLU A 111 4.13 -18.52 -2.92
CA GLU A 111 3.88 -19.81 -3.60
C GLU A 111 4.48 -19.82 -5.02
N MET A 112 4.85 -18.65 -5.54
CA MET A 112 5.54 -18.47 -6.82
C MET A 112 6.95 -17.93 -6.57
N THR A 113 7.93 -18.47 -7.31
CA THR A 113 9.31 -17.99 -7.33
C THR A 113 9.71 -17.61 -8.75
N MET A 114 10.60 -16.62 -8.89
CA MET A 114 11.30 -16.30 -10.15
C MET A 114 12.72 -16.84 -10.09
#